data_AF-A0A4S3KIJ4-F1
#
_entry.id   AF-A0A4S3KIJ4-F1
#
_cell.length_a   1.000
_cell.length_b   1.000
_cell.length_c   1.000
_cell.angle_alpha   90.00
_cell.angle_beta   90.00
_cell.angle_gamma   90.00
#
_symmetry.space_group_name_H-M   'P 1'
#
loop_
_entity.id
_entity.type
_entity.pdbx_description
1 polymer ?
#
loop_
_entity_poly.entity_id
_entity_poly.type
_entity_poly.pdbx_seq_one_letter_code
_entity_poly.pdbx_strand_id
1 'polypeptide(L)'
;MRRKIFRGVVVLAVLGLAFLGWAVWMSGILHRSAPESRQVASSVPSAAAVASQKAWAEPRFASVIARGEYLARAGDCVACHTMRGGAPYAGGLATPTPFGLLYSPNITPDKQYGIGNWTEDEFWRAMHDGIAPGNKLLYPVFPFTHFTKISRPDVDAIFAYLRSLPPAAQPNHPNEMPFPFNQRSTLVFWRALFFRAGEFKPDPKQSPEWNRGAYLVEGLGHCGMCHSSFNALGATDKNAQLAGGLIPIQRWYAPALNSGAEVGLGDWTNDELAQFLKTGVSVRGATYGPMSDVVFHSMQYLSEPDLQAIATYLRAQPALVSPGDVQKIEVSPQLAAELAQQGRQIYVNHCAECHQLNGRGVGEQYPPLAGNPSIAMQPGTNAIRMVLLGGFQPGTKGNPRPYSMPPFAQMLNDHDVAAVVTYIRQAWGNNAPAVSPSVVTRFRQVPE
;
A
#
# COMPACT_ATOMS: atom_id res chain seq x y z
N MET A 1 -25.95 -50.07 -9.49
CA MET A 1 -25.10 -49.79 -8.30
C MET A 1 -23.62 -50.16 -8.45
N ARG A 2 -23.23 -51.23 -9.16
CA ARG A 2 -21.82 -51.69 -9.22
C ARG A 2 -20.78 -50.74 -9.86
N ARG A 3 -21.16 -49.84 -10.78
CA ARG A 3 -20.21 -48.89 -11.44
C ARG A 3 -19.80 -47.69 -10.58
N LYS A 4 -20.60 -47.30 -9.58
CA LYS A 4 -20.26 -46.18 -8.67
C LYS A 4 -19.28 -46.59 -7.56
N ILE A 5 -19.38 -47.85 -7.11
CA ILE A 5 -18.47 -48.42 -6.11
C ILE A 5 -17.06 -48.60 -6.69
N PHE A 6 -16.94 -49.04 -7.95
CA PHE A 6 -15.64 -49.22 -8.60
C PHE A 6 -14.88 -47.90 -8.82
N ARG A 7 -15.58 -46.79 -9.09
CA ARG A 7 -14.97 -45.45 -9.20
C ARG A 7 -14.49 -44.90 -7.85
N GLY A 8 -15.19 -45.18 -6.76
CA GLY A 8 -14.77 -44.76 -5.41
C GLY A 8 -13.50 -45.47 -4.92
N VAL A 9 -13.38 -46.77 -5.22
CA VAL A 9 -12.20 -47.57 -4.83
C VAL A 9 -10.95 -47.17 -5.62
N VAL A 10 -11.08 -46.86 -6.91
CA VAL A 10 -9.94 -46.40 -7.74
C VAL A 10 -9.45 -45.00 -7.32
N VAL A 11 -10.35 -44.09 -6.95
CA VAL A 11 -9.95 -42.75 -6.46
C VAL A 11 -9.23 -42.83 -5.12
N LEU A 12 -9.70 -43.69 -4.20
CA LEU A 12 -9.02 -43.90 -2.91
C LEU A 12 -7.65 -44.59 -3.07
N ALA A 13 -7.50 -45.51 -4.03
CA ALA A 13 -6.21 -46.15 -4.31
C ALA A 13 -5.19 -45.16 -4.91
N VAL A 14 -5.63 -44.26 -5.80
CA VAL A 14 -4.77 -43.21 -6.38
C VAL A 14 -4.34 -42.17 -5.33
N LEU A 15 -5.25 -41.78 -4.42
CA LEU A 15 -4.93 -40.88 -3.31
C LEU A 15 -3.98 -41.54 -2.29
N GLY A 16 -4.13 -42.84 -2.02
CA GLY A 16 -3.23 -43.60 -1.15
C GLY A 16 -1.81 -43.71 -1.72
N LEU A 17 -1.68 -43.94 -3.03
CA LEU A 17 -0.37 -44.01 -3.70
C LEU A 17 0.31 -42.64 -3.79
N ALA A 18 -0.45 -41.56 -3.97
CA ALA A 18 0.07 -40.19 -3.93
C ALA A 18 0.57 -39.81 -2.52
N PHE A 19 -0.12 -40.27 -1.46
CA PHE A 19 0.29 -40.02 -0.08
C PHE A 19 1.55 -40.80 0.31
N LEU A 20 1.69 -42.05 -0.15
CA LEU A 20 2.91 -42.84 0.02
C LEU A 20 4.10 -42.24 -0.74
N GLY A 21 3.89 -41.72 -1.96
CA GLY A 21 4.94 -41.00 -2.70
C GLY A 21 5.41 -39.72 -2.00
N TRP A 22 4.49 -38.99 -1.37
CA TRP A 22 4.80 -37.79 -0.57
C TRP A 22 5.58 -38.12 0.72
N ALA A 23 5.19 -39.19 1.43
CA ALA A 23 5.87 -39.61 2.66
C ALA A 23 7.32 -40.09 2.41
N VAL A 24 7.55 -40.82 1.32
CA VAL A 24 8.90 -41.29 0.93
C VAL A 24 9.79 -40.11 0.49
N TRP A 25 9.23 -39.11 -0.20
CA TRP A 25 9.97 -37.90 -0.60
C TRP A 25 10.36 -37.01 0.59
N MET A 26 9.46 -36.84 1.56
CA MET A 26 9.75 -36.11 2.82
C MET A 26 10.82 -36.80 3.68
N SER A 27 10.86 -38.13 3.68
CA SER A 27 11.83 -38.92 4.44
C SER A 27 13.27 -38.74 3.91
N GLY A 28 13.44 -38.50 2.60
CA GLY A 28 14.75 -38.28 1.97
C GLY A 28 15.35 -36.89 2.18
N ILE A 29 14.56 -35.91 2.64
CA ILE A 29 15.01 -34.53 2.88
C ILE A 29 15.48 -34.33 4.34
N LEU A 30 15.09 -35.24 5.24
CA LEU A 30 15.37 -35.14 6.69
C LEU A 30 16.69 -35.80 7.14
N HIS A 31 17.50 -36.34 6.23
CA HIS A 31 18.80 -36.97 6.56
C HIS A 31 19.98 -36.30 5.85
N ARG A 32 20.14 -34.99 6.03
CA ARG A 32 21.42 -34.29 5.80
C ARG A 32 21.85 -33.54 7.05
N SER A 33 22.68 -34.22 7.81
CA SER A 33 23.80 -33.75 8.63
C SER A 33 23.68 -32.37 9.29
N ALA A 34 23.46 -32.39 10.60
CA ALA A 34 23.71 -31.25 11.49
C ALA A 34 25.21 -30.89 11.53
N PRO A 35 25.58 -29.60 11.65
CA PRO A 35 26.90 -29.22 12.11
C PRO A 35 26.90 -28.93 13.61
N GLU A 36 27.98 -29.38 14.25
CA GLU A 36 28.29 -29.28 15.68
C GLU A 36 28.30 -27.86 16.25
N SER A 37 27.91 -27.78 17.52
CA SER A 37 28.08 -26.64 18.42
C SER A 37 29.54 -26.22 18.56
N ARG A 38 29.88 -24.97 18.23
CA ARG A 38 31.12 -24.33 18.68
C ARG A 38 30.86 -23.34 19.80
N GLN A 39 31.66 -23.51 20.85
CA GLN A 39 31.68 -22.72 22.07
C GLN A 39 31.99 -21.24 21.79
N VAL A 40 31.30 -20.39 22.56
CA VAL A 40 31.48 -18.93 22.60
C VAL A 40 32.75 -18.62 23.39
N ALA A 41 33.75 -18.07 22.72
CA ALA A 41 34.87 -17.40 23.36
C ALA A 41 34.62 -15.88 23.33
N SER A 42 34.63 -15.27 24.52
CA SER A 42 34.59 -13.82 24.73
C SER A 42 35.83 -13.16 24.13
N SER A 43 35.65 -12.15 23.27
CA SER A 43 36.74 -11.29 22.84
C SER A 43 36.35 -9.81 22.85
N VAL A 44 37.28 -9.03 23.42
CA VAL A 44 37.33 -7.57 23.52
C VAL A 44 37.34 -6.95 22.12
N PRO A 45 36.76 -5.74 21.89
CA PRO A 45 36.70 -5.16 20.55
C PRO A 45 38.10 -4.85 20.01
N SER A 46 38.48 -5.51 18.92
CA SER A 46 39.67 -5.20 18.13
C SER A 46 39.46 -3.92 17.30
N ALA A 47 40.56 -3.22 17.02
CA ALA A 47 40.67 -1.99 16.22
C ALA A 47 40.03 -2.04 14.81
N ALA A 48 39.54 -3.19 14.35
CA ALA A 48 38.75 -3.35 13.13
C ALA A 48 37.41 -2.57 13.15
N ALA A 49 36.82 -2.32 14.32
CA ALA A 49 35.57 -1.56 14.44
C ALA A 49 35.72 -0.06 14.13
N VAL A 50 36.95 0.48 14.22
CA VAL A 50 37.25 1.89 13.91
C VAL A 50 37.60 2.05 12.42
N ALA A 51 38.13 1.00 11.78
CA ALA A 51 38.47 1.01 10.35
C ALA A 51 37.22 0.97 9.44
N SER A 52 36.14 0.34 9.89
CA SER A 52 34.90 0.25 9.11
C SER A 52 34.23 1.60 8.91
N GLN A 53 34.30 2.54 9.85
CA GLN A 53 33.72 3.88 9.70
C GLN A 53 34.43 4.74 8.64
N LYS A 54 35.72 4.52 8.38
CA LYS A 54 36.49 5.28 7.37
C LYS A 54 36.29 4.81 5.93
N ALA A 55 35.89 3.55 5.72
CA ALA A 55 35.68 3.01 4.37
C ALA A 55 34.42 3.58 3.68
N TRP A 56 33.45 4.08 4.44
CA TRP A 56 32.22 4.69 3.91
C TRP A 56 32.40 6.12 3.38
N ALA A 57 33.57 6.72 3.57
CA ALA A 57 33.86 8.10 3.18
C ALA A 57 34.38 8.26 1.74
N GLU A 58 34.47 7.18 0.94
CA GLU A 58 34.85 7.28 -0.47
C GLU A 58 33.68 7.78 -1.35
N PRO A 59 33.92 8.69 -2.32
CA PRO A 59 32.87 9.33 -3.11
C PRO A 59 31.92 8.36 -3.83
N ARG A 60 32.42 7.19 -4.24
CA ARG A 60 31.62 6.12 -4.87
C ARG A 60 30.66 5.46 -3.87
N PHE A 61 31.12 5.15 -2.65
CA PHE A 61 30.27 4.55 -1.62
C PHE A 61 29.23 5.54 -1.08
N ALA A 62 29.61 6.81 -0.91
CA ALA A 62 28.66 7.87 -0.56
C ALA A 62 27.55 8.02 -1.62
N SER A 63 27.87 7.87 -2.90
CA SER A 63 26.87 7.91 -3.99
C SER A 63 25.90 6.72 -3.99
N VAL A 64 26.37 5.53 -3.60
CA VAL A 64 25.52 4.33 -3.48
C VAL A 64 24.58 4.45 -2.29
N ILE A 65 25.06 4.92 -1.13
CA ILE A 65 24.22 5.14 0.05
C ILE A 65 23.15 6.21 -0.23
N ALA A 66 23.53 7.32 -0.87
CA ALA A 66 22.57 8.36 -1.24
C ALA A 66 21.50 7.84 -2.22
N ARG A 67 21.89 7.02 -3.19
CA ARG A 67 20.95 6.32 -4.08
C ARG A 67 20.05 5.36 -3.29
N GLY A 68 20.62 4.61 -2.35
CA GLY A 68 19.90 3.71 -1.47
C GLY A 68 18.86 4.41 -0.60
N GLU A 69 19.21 5.55 -0.02
CA GLU A 69 18.28 6.39 0.74
C GLU A 69 17.13 6.86 -0.14
N TYR A 70 17.44 7.39 -1.33
CA TYR A 70 16.45 7.84 -2.30
C TYR A 70 15.47 6.72 -2.66
N LEU A 71 15.97 5.52 -2.95
CA LEU A 71 15.15 4.36 -3.31
C LEU A 71 14.38 3.79 -2.11
N ALA A 72 14.95 3.80 -0.91
CA ALA A 72 14.25 3.40 0.31
C ALA A 72 13.10 4.35 0.66
N ARG A 73 13.26 5.65 0.34
CA ARG A 73 12.16 6.64 0.39
C ARG A 73 11.13 6.35 -0.68
N ALA A 74 11.54 6.17 -1.94
CA ALA A 74 10.63 5.86 -3.04
C ALA A 74 9.80 4.59 -2.78
N GLY A 75 10.40 3.57 -2.18
CA GLY A 75 9.78 2.31 -1.76
C GLY A 75 9.03 2.36 -0.44
N ASP A 76 8.84 3.55 0.13
CA ASP A 76 8.09 3.80 1.36
C ASP A 76 8.52 2.93 2.57
N CYS A 77 9.80 2.54 2.60
CA CYS A 77 10.31 1.59 3.59
C CYS A 77 10.15 2.12 5.02
N VAL A 78 10.33 3.44 5.20
CA VAL A 78 10.23 4.08 6.53
C VAL A 78 8.80 4.09 7.06
N ALA A 79 7.78 4.21 6.20
CA ALA A 79 6.38 4.23 6.62
C ALA A 79 5.98 2.87 7.20
N CYS A 80 6.40 1.77 6.57
CA CYS A 80 6.09 0.43 7.06
C CYS A 80 6.98 0.02 8.24
N HIS A 81 8.27 0.34 8.22
CA HIS A 81 9.24 -0.14 9.19
C HIS A 81 9.50 0.81 10.35
N THR A 82 8.60 1.75 10.64
CA THR A 82 8.73 2.64 11.80
C THR A 82 7.39 2.76 12.51
N MET A 83 7.30 2.28 13.75
CA MET A 83 6.13 2.56 14.58
C MET A 83 6.15 3.99 15.13
N ARG A 84 4.99 4.54 15.46
CA ARG A 84 4.87 5.87 16.07
C ARG A 84 5.68 5.94 17.37
N GLY A 85 6.59 6.92 17.46
CA GLY A 85 7.49 7.10 18.60
C GLY A 85 8.65 6.08 18.68
N GLY A 86 8.75 5.15 17.73
CA GLY A 86 9.85 4.19 17.62
C GLY A 86 11.06 4.74 16.88
N ALA A 87 12.16 3.98 16.92
CA ALA A 87 13.34 4.30 16.13
C ALA A 87 13.06 4.09 14.63
N PRO A 88 13.55 4.96 13.73
CA PRO A 88 13.38 4.78 12.29
C PRO A 88 13.85 3.40 11.83
N TYR A 89 13.06 2.74 10.98
CA TYR A 89 13.35 1.42 10.41
C TYR A 89 13.41 0.24 11.40
N ALA A 90 13.08 0.46 12.68
CA ALA A 90 13.14 -0.55 13.74
C ALA A 90 11.90 -1.47 13.81
N GLY A 91 10.95 -1.33 12.88
CA GLY A 91 9.76 -2.17 12.76
C GLY A 91 8.69 -1.88 13.82
N GLY A 92 7.87 -2.89 14.07
CA GLY A 92 6.83 -2.88 15.10
C GLY A 92 5.51 -2.26 14.67
N LEU A 93 5.37 -1.80 13.43
CA LEU A 93 4.10 -1.28 12.94
C LEU A 93 3.13 -2.44 12.70
N ALA A 94 1.96 -2.35 13.32
CA ALA A 94 0.86 -3.29 13.11
C ALA A 94 0.14 -2.97 11.79
N THR A 95 -0.07 -3.97 10.96
CA THR A 95 -0.75 -3.85 9.66
C THR A 95 -1.91 -4.84 9.61
N PRO A 96 -3.14 -4.37 9.84
CA PRO A 96 -4.29 -5.26 9.85
C PRO A 96 -4.65 -5.68 8.43
N THR A 97 -4.99 -6.96 8.27
CA THR A 97 -5.40 -7.55 6.99
C THR A 97 -6.70 -8.33 7.18
N PRO A 98 -7.44 -8.66 6.10
CA PRO A 98 -8.57 -9.58 6.18
C PRO A 98 -8.22 -10.98 6.72
N PHE A 99 -6.92 -11.30 6.80
CA PHE A 99 -6.41 -12.61 7.15
C PHE A 99 -5.75 -12.65 8.53
N GLY A 100 -5.71 -11.53 9.26
CA GLY A 100 -5.03 -11.37 10.55
C GLY A 100 -4.12 -10.14 10.62
N LEU A 101 -3.41 -9.99 11.74
CA LEU A 101 -2.55 -8.85 12.01
C LEU A 101 -1.07 -9.22 11.75
N LEU A 102 -0.40 -8.40 10.94
CA LEU A 102 1.02 -8.56 10.63
C LEU A 102 1.81 -7.42 11.28
N TYR A 103 3.04 -7.69 11.70
CA TYR A 103 3.94 -6.67 12.22
C TYR A 103 5.16 -6.52 11.33
N SER A 104 5.54 -5.27 11.05
CA SER A 104 6.75 -5.01 10.28
C SER A 104 8.00 -5.39 11.09
N PRO A 105 9.00 -6.06 10.48
CA PRO A 105 10.23 -6.39 11.18
C PRO A 105 11.17 -5.18 11.28
N ASN A 106 12.10 -5.23 12.20
CA ASN A 106 13.25 -4.35 12.29
C ASN A 106 14.20 -4.61 11.11
N ILE A 107 14.48 -3.58 10.32
CA ILE A 107 15.40 -3.64 9.16
C ILE A 107 16.63 -2.74 9.35
N THR A 108 16.91 -2.32 10.59
CA THR A 108 18.17 -1.66 10.96
C THR A 108 19.33 -2.66 10.94
N PRO A 109 20.60 -2.21 10.99
CA PRO A 109 21.75 -3.12 10.97
C PRO A 109 22.00 -3.85 12.29
N ASP A 110 21.06 -3.80 13.24
CA ASP A 110 21.12 -4.57 14.47
C ASP A 110 21.29 -6.07 14.19
N LYS A 111 22.24 -6.71 14.87
CA LYS A 111 22.63 -8.10 14.62
C LYS A 111 21.71 -9.13 15.27
N GLN A 112 20.90 -8.73 16.24
CA GLN A 112 20.05 -9.64 16.99
C GLN A 112 18.61 -9.63 16.46
N TYR A 113 18.07 -8.44 16.21
CA TYR A 113 16.68 -8.23 15.84
C TYR A 113 16.50 -7.64 14.44
N GLY A 114 17.54 -6.98 13.90
CA GLY A 114 17.55 -6.39 12.58
C GLY A 114 18.06 -7.31 11.47
N ILE A 115 18.42 -6.71 10.33
CA ILE A 115 19.05 -7.40 9.18
C ILE A 115 20.58 -7.46 9.30
N GLY A 116 21.10 -7.34 10.53
CA GLY A 116 22.52 -7.12 10.79
C GLY A 116 23.48 -8.20 10.28
N ASN A 117 22.97 -9.43 10.16
CA ASN A 117 23.70 -10.61 9.71
C ASN A 117 23.29 -11.05 8.29
N TRP A 118 22.38 -10.34 7.63
CA TRP A 118 21.94 -10.70 6.29
C TRP A 118 23.07 -10.38 5.30
N THR A 119 23.17 -11.21 4.26
CA THR A 119 24.00 -10.93 3.09
C THR A 119 23.21 -10.12 2.04
N GLU A 120 23.92 -9.50 1.10
CA GLU A 120 23.31 -8.83 -0.05
C GLU A 120 22.40 -9.77 -0.85
N ASP A 121 22.83 -11.01 -1.08
CA ASP A 121 22.04 -12.01 -1.80
C ASP A 121 20.78 -12.44 -1.03
N GLU A 122 20.84 -12.50 0.30
CA GLU A 122 19.66 -12.78 1.13
C GLU A 122 18.68 -11.60 1.12
N PHE A 123 19.17 -10.37 1.14
CA PHE A 123 18.32 -9.19 1.01
C PHE A 123 17.70 -9.10 -0.39
N TRP A 124 18.48 -9.38 -1.44
CA TRP A 124 18.00 -9.53 -2.82
C TRP A 124 16.88 -10.56 -2.91
N ARG A 125 17.08 -11.77 -2.38
CA ARG A 125 16.05 -12.83 -2.37
C ARG A 125 14.82 -12.43 -1.57
N ALA A 126 14.97 -11.68 -0.48
CA ALA A 126 13.84 -11.17 0.28
C ALA A 126 13.02 -10.21 -0.58
N MET A 127 13.64 -9.17 -1.14
CA MET A 127 12.99 -8.16 -1.98
C MET A 127 12.41 -8.74 -3.27
N HIS A 128 13.21 -9.51 -4.00
CA HIS A 128 12.88 -9.96 -5.34
C HIS A 128 11.99 -11.20 -5.34
N ASP A 129 12.21 -12.13 -4.40
CA ASP A 129 11.50 -13.40 -4.37
C ASP A 129 10.57 -13.52 -3.18
N GLY A 130 10.59 -12.62 -2.20
CA GLY A 130 9.78 -12.76 -0.98
C GLY A 130 10.25 -13.90 -0.08
N ILE A 131 11.56 -14.18 -0.05
CA ILE A 131 12.14 -15.27 0.73
C ILE A 131 13.24 -14.72 1.65
N ALA A 132 12.99 -14.72 2.95
CA ALA A 132 13.97 -14.31 3.97
C ALA A 132 14.96 -15.45 4.31
N PRO A 133 16.07 -15.14 5.04
CA PRO A 133 17.02 -16.14 5.52
C PRO A 133 16.34 -17.34 6.20
N GLY A 134 16.94 -18.52 6.04
CA GLY A 134 16.33 -19.78 6.47
C GLY A 134 15.16 -20.26 5.60
N ASN A 135 15.03 -19.73 4.36
CA ASN A 135 13.97 -20.06 3.40
C ASN A 135 12.54 -19.74 3.88
N LYS A 136 12.41 -18.72 4.73
CA LYS A 136 11.12 -18.28 5.25
C LYS A 136 10.38 -17.46 4.19
N LEU A 137 9.26 -17.98 3.69
CA LEU A 137 8.38 -17.25 2.77
C LEU A 137 7.73 -16.06 3.46
N LEU A 138 7.84 -14.87 2.87
CA LEU A 138 7.23 -13.63 3.34
C LEU A 138 5.76 -13.53 2.91
N TYR A 139 4.94 -12.88 3.74
CA TYR A 139 3.54 -12.61 3.39
C TYR A 139 3.48 -11.48 2.34
N PRO A 140 2.52 -11.48 1.40
CA PRO A 140 2.44 -10.49 0.32
C PRO A 140 2.22 -9.03 0.74
N VAL A 141 1.91 -8.77 2.01
CA VAL A 141 1.94 -7.42 2.58
C VAL A 141 3.35 -6.82 2.50
N PHE A 142 4.38 -7.65 2.57
CA PHE A 142 5.69 -7.25 2.08
C PHE A 142 5.64 -7.25 0.53
N PRO A 143 5.84 -6.10 -0.17
CA PRO A 143 5.54 -5.93 -1.59
C PRO A 143 6.40 -6.70 -2.60
N PHE A 144 6.85 -7.90 -2.30
CA PHE A 144 7.75 -8.66 -3.17
C PHE A 144 7.17 -8.92 -4.58
N THR A 145 5.85 -8.91 -4.75
CA THR A 145 5.21 -9.00 -6.07
C THR A 145 5.47 -7.79 -6.97
N HIS A 146 5.82 -6.65 -6.37
CA HIS A 146 6.22 -5.41 -7.03
C HIS A 146 7.74 -5.23 -6.99
N PHE A 147 8.37 -5.43 -5.83
CA PHE A 147 9.82 -5.29 -5.66
C PHE A 147 10.65 -6.24 -6.52
N THR A 148 10.07 -7.35 -6.99
CA THR A 148 10.68 -8.19 -8.03
C THR A 148 11.04 -7.42 -9.30
N LYS A 149 10.45 -6.25 -9.56
CA LYS A 149 10.77 -5.41 -10.72
C LYS A 149 12.07 -4.64 -10.56
N ILE A 150 12.60 -4.52 -9.34
CA ILE A 150 13.75 -3.68 -9.03
C ILE A 150 15.04 -4.38 -9.43
N SER A 151 15.92 -3.62 -10.08
CA SER A 151 17.21 -4.14 -10.54
C SER A 151 18.13 -4.49 -9.37
N ARG A 152 19.01 -5.48 -9.56
CA ARG A 152 20.01 -5.86 -8.55
C ARG A 152 20.81 -4.67 -7.98
N PRO A 153 21.37 -3.76 -8.79
CA PRO A 153 22.12 -2.62 -8.27
C PRO A 153 21.29 -1.69 -7.38
N ASP A 154 20.00 -1.54 -7.66
CA ASP A 154 19.10 -0.70 -6.85
C ASP A 154 18.76 -1.36 -5.51
N VAL A 155 18.55 -2.67 -5.49
CA VAL A 155 18.36 -3.42 -4.24
C VAL A 155 19.62 -3.41 -3.38
N ASP A 156 20.79 -3.58 -3.98
CA ASP A 156 22.07 -3.50 -3.27
C ASP A 156 22.32 -2.10 -2.71
N ALA A 157 21.93 -1.04 -3.44
CA ALA A 157 22.00 0.34 -2.93
C ALA A 157 21.09 0.54 -1.71
N ILE A 158 19.84 0.06 -1.76
CA ILE A 158 18.91 0.10 -0.63
C ILE A 158 19.53 -0.64 0.57
N PHE A 159 20.09 -1.82 0.35
CA PHE A 159 20.74 -2.59 1.41
C PHE A 159 21.91 -1.82 2.02
N ALA A 160 22.80 -1.25 1.19
CA ALA A 160 23.93 -0.45 1.66
C ALA A 160 23.47 0.75 2.52
N TYR A 161 22.40 1.44 2.12
CA TYR A 161 21.80 2.50 2.93
C TYR A 161 21.28 1.97 4.27
N LEU A 162 20.48 0.90 4.28
CA LEU A 162 19.98 0.32 5.53
C LEU A 162 21.11 -0.15 6.45
N ARG A 163 22.21 -0.66 5.89
CA ARG A 163 23.41 -1.05 6.64
C ARG A 163 24.17 0.14 7.24
N SER A 164 24.01 1.34 6.69
CA SER A 164 24.63 2.57 7.19
C SER A 164 23.88 3.23 8.35
N LEU A 165 22.64 2.81 8.62
CA LEU A 165 21.80 3.39 9.67
C LEU A 165 22.32 3.06 11.08
N PRO A 166 21.94 3.83 12.11
CA PRO A 166 22.13 3.41 13.49
C PRO A 166 21.39 2.08 13.77
N PRO A 167 22.04 1.08 14.41
CA PRO A 167 21.35 -0.13 14.82
C PRO A 167 20.33 0.19 15.93
N ALA A 168 19.14 -0.40 15.84
CA ALA A 168 18.14 -0.33 16.89
C ALA A 168 17.92 -1.73 17.48
N ALA A 169 18.19 -1.90 18.77
CA ALA A 169 17.97 -3.17 19.48
C ALA A 169 16.49 -3.36 19.85
N GLN A 170 15.60 -3.28 18.87
CA GLN A 170 14.16 -3.42 19.02
C GLN A 170 13.71 -4.83 18.61
N PRO A 171 13.17 -5.64 19.55
CA PRO A 171 12.64 -6.96 19.24
C PRO A 171 11.46 -6.92 18.26
N ASN A 172 11.42 -7.91 17.36
CA ASN A 172 10.29 -8.09 16.45
C ASN A 172 9.08 -8.68 17.17
N HIS A 173 7.89 -8.19 16.84
CA HIS A 173 6.64 -8.78 17.29
C HIS A 173 6.24 -9.95 16.37
N PRO A 174 5.80 -11.10 16.90
CA PRO A 174 5.27 -12.18 16.08
C PRO A 174 3.98 -11.76 15.38
N ASN A 175 3.73 -12.30 14.19
CA ASN A 175 2.48 -12.08 13.47
C ASN A 175 1.32 -12.81 14.16
N GLU A 176 0.15 -12.16 14.21
CA GLU A 176 -1.08 -12.68 14.81
C GLU A 176 -2.06 -13.07 13.70
N MET A 177 -1.74 -14.17 13.03
CA MET A 177 -2.58 -14.72 11.97
C MET A 177 -3.39 -15.90 12.53
N PRO A 178 -4.73 -15.95 12.37
CA PRO A 178 -5.50 -17.14 12.67
C PRO A 178 -5.17 -18.30 11.71
N PHE A 179 -5.49 -19.52 12.13
CA PHE A 179 -5.52 -20.67 11.22
C PHE A 179 -6.59 -20.46 10.13
N PRO A 180 -6.33 -20.81 8.85
CA PRO A 180 -5.13 -21.46 8.33
C PRO A 180 -4.00 -20.50 7.88
N PHE A 181 -4.19 -19.19 7.97
CA PHE A 181 -3.25 -18.19 7.43
C PHE A 181 -1.92 -18.10 8.19
N ASN A 182 -1.84 -18.61 9.42
CA ASN A 182 -0.56 -18.77 10.13
C ASN A 182 0.37 -19.84 9.53
N GLN A 183 -0.13 -20.73 8.67
CA GLN A 183 0.66 -21.80 8.07
C GLN A 183 1.43 -21.27 6.85
N ARG A 184 2.75 -21.07 6.98
CA ARG A 184 3.60 -20.52 5.91
C ARG A 184 3.62 -21.36 4.63
N SER A 185 3.37 -22.67 4.71
CA SER A 185 3.29 -23.56 3.53
C SER A 185 2.17 -23.17 2.57
N THR A 186 1.08 -22.56 3.05
CA THR A 186 -0.02 -22.06 2.21
C THR A 186 0.44 -21.00 1.20
N LEU A 187 1.53 -20.28 1.52
CA LEU A 187 2.11 -19.29 0.61
C LEU A 187 2.73 -19.92 -0.63
N VAL A 188 3.15 -21.20 -0.59
CA VAL A 188 3.65 -21.89 -1.80
C VAL A 188 2.58 -21.91 -2.88
N PHE A 189 1.36 -22.28 -2.50
CA PHE A 189 0.22 -22.33 -3.41
C PHE A 189 -0.18 -20.92 -3.88
N TRP A 190 -0.28 -19.97 -2.96
CA TRP A 190 -0.60 -18.57 -3.30
C TRP A 190 0.38 -18.00 -4.32
N ARG A 191 1.68 -18.23 -4.11
CA ARG A 191 2.75 -17.76 -5.01
C ARG A 191 2.67 -18.40 -6.38
N ALA A 192 2.39 -19.70 -6.47
CA ALA A 192 2.23 -20.38 -7.75
C ALA A 192 1.13 -19.74 -8.62
N LEU A 193 0.03 -19.32 -7.98
CA LEU A 193 -1.08 -18.65 -8.67
C LEU A 193 -0.76 -17.20 -9.03
N PHE A 194 -0.26 -16.40 -8.07
CA PHE A 194 -0.29 -14.94 -8.18
C PHE A 194 1.07 -14.27 -8.41
N PHE A 195 2.17 -14.93 -8.03
CA PHE A 195 3.52 -14.34 -8.13
C PHE A 195 4.22 -14.73 -9.44
N ARG A 196 4.84 -13.75 -10.08
CA ARG A 196 5.71 -13.93 -11.25
C ARG A 196 6.97 -13.12 -11.00
N ALA A 197 8.07 -13.80 -10.72
CA ALA A 197 9.35 -13.15 -10.47
C ALA A 197 9.91 -12.56 -11.77
N GLY A 198 10.60 -11.43 -11.65
CA GLY A 198 11.42 -10.89 -12.72
C GLY A 198 11.49 -9.37 -12.71
N GLU A 199 12.72 -8.88 -12.87
CA GLU A 199 13.05 -7.48 -13.05
C GLU A 199 12.23 -6.83 -14.16
N PHE A 200 12.02 -5.52 -14.04
CA PHE A 200 11.45 -4.71 -15.08
C PHE A 200 12.29 -4.80 -16.36
N LYS A 201 11.62 -4.90 -17.51
CA LYS A 201 12.25 -4.87 -18.82
C LYS A 201 11.65 -3.69 -19.59
N PRO A 202 12.47 -2.68 -19.96
CA PRO A 202 11.99 -1.54 -20.73
C PRO A 202 11.30 -1.98 -22.03
N ASP A 203 10.16 -1.37 -22.33
CA ASP A 203 9.50 -1.54 -23.62
C ASP A 203 10.21 -0.66 -24.66
N PRO A 204 10.81 -1.25 -25.72
CA PRO A 204 11.51 -0.50 -26.76
C PRO A 204 10.59 0.42 -27.59
N LYS A 205 9.26 0.23 -27.50
CA LYS A 205 8.27 1.08 -28.17
C LYS A 205 7.91 2.33 -27.36
N GLN A 206 8.31 2.39 -26.10
CA GLN A 206 7.99 3.47 -25.18
C GLN A 206 9.18 4.40 -24.97
N SER A 207 8.89 5.65 -24.59
CA SER A 207 9.96 6.61 -24.30
C SER A 207 10.78 6.19 -23.06
N PRO A 208 12.02 6.68 -22.92
CA PRO A 208 12.80 6.46 -21.70
C PRO A 208 12.09 6.94 -20.44
N GLU A 209 11.37 8.07 -20.53
CA GLU A 209 10.60 8.63 -19.43
C GLU A 209 9.40 7.75 -19.04
N TRP A 210 8.67 7.22 -20.02
CA TRP A 210 7.58 6.27 -19.75
C TRP A 210 8.12 5.01 -19.06
N ASN A 211 9.23 4.46 -19.56
CA ASN A 211 9.87 3.28 -18.97
C ASN A 211 10.36 3.55 -17.54
N ARG A 212 10.85 4.76 -17.26
CA ARG A 212 11.21 5.19 -15.91
C ARG A 212 9.99 5.25 -14.98
N GLY A 213 8.88 5.78 -15.47
CA GLY A 213 7.62 5.81 -14.75
C GLY A 213 7.09 4.42 -14.43
N ALA A 214 7.10 3.52 -15.43
CA ALA A 214 6.71 2.12 -15.27
C ALA A 214 7.54 1.42 -14.20
N TYR A 215 8.87 1.58 -14.23
CA TYR A 215 9.79 1.02 -13.24
C TYR A 215 9.46 1.46 -11.81
N LEU A 216 9.13 2.74 -11.62
CA LEU A 216 8.79 3.29 -10.31
C LEU A 216 7.40 2.85 -9.85
N VAL A 217 6.39 2.93 -10.73
CA VAL A 217 4.99 2.62 -10.40
C VAL A 217 4.76 1.12 -10.17
N GLU A 218 5.33 0.26 -11.01
CA GLU A 218 5.18 -1.19 -10.90
C GLU A 218 6.13 -1.80 -9.86
N GLY A 219 7.25 -1.12 -9.59
CA GLY A 219 8.29 -1.53 -8.65
C GLY A 219 8.14 -0.89 -7.27
N LEU A 220 9.04 0.03 -6.90
CA LEU A 220 9.17 0.55 -5.54
C LEU A 220 7.92 1.31 -5.10
N GLY A 221 7.30 2.10 -5.98
CA GLY A 221 6.08 2.82 -5.66
C GLY A 221 4.85 1.92 -5.51
N HIS A 222 4.92 0.66 -5.99
CA HIS A 222 3.91 -0.39 -5.86
C HIS A 222 2.46 0.13 -5.94
N CYS A 223 2.17 1.07 -6.85
CA CYS A 223 0.93 1.86 -6.79
C CYS A 223 -0.29 0.95 -7.01
N GLY A 224 -0.11 -0.09 -7.83
CA GLY A 224 -1.10 -1.13 -8.09
C GLY A 224 -1.50 -1.93 -6.85
N MET A 225 -0.71 -1.92 -5.76
CA MET A 225 -1.09 -2.60 -4.52
C MET A 225 -2.33 -1.97 -3.89
N CYS A 226 -2.46 -0.65 -3.87
CA CYS A 226 -3.66 0.01 -3.34
C CYS A 226 -4.67 0.34 -4.43
N HIS A 227 -4.20 0.77 -5.60
CA HIS A 227 -5.04 1.27 -6.69
C HIS A 227 -5.56 0.15 -7.62
N SER A 228 -5.65 -1.09 -7.15
CA SER A 228 -6.29 -2.19 -7.89
C SER A 228 -7.25 -2.94 -6.97
N SER A 229 -8.19 -3.68 -7.55
CA SER A 229 -9.04 -4.57 -6.76
C SER A 229 -8.26 -5.78 -6.25
N PHE A 230 -8.64 -6.24 -5.06
CA PHE A 230 -8.17 -7.48 -4.46
C PHE A 230 -9.20 -8.58 -4.65
N ASN A 231 -8.74 -9.78 -4.98
CA ASN A 231 -9.58 -10.97 -4.92
C ASN A 231 -9.72 -11.51 -3.48
N ALA A 232 -10.58 -12.51 -3.29
CA ALA A 232 -10.84 -13.11 -1.97
C ALA A 232 -9.59 -13.75 -1.31
N LEU A 233 -8.52 -14.01 -2.07
CA LEU A 233 -7.24 -14.54 -1.58
C LEU A 233 -6.19 -13.44 -1.34
N GLY A 234 -6.60 -12.17 -1.42
CA GLY A 234 -5.73 -11.03 -1.14
C GLY A 234 -4.71 -10.72 -2.23
N ALA A 235 -4.87 -11.25 -3.45
CA ALA A 235 -4.04 -10.89 -4.59
C ALA A 235 -4.72 -9.79 -5.43
N THR A 236 -3.92 -8.86 -5.95
CA THR A 236 -4.37 -7.83 -6.89
C THR A 236 -4.76 -8.46 -8.22
N ASP A 237 -5.88 -8.01 -8.81
CA ASP A 237 -6.28 -8.44 -10.15
C ASP A 237 -5.41 -7.79 -11.23
N LYS A 238 -4.71 -8.62 -12.01
CA LYS A 238 -3.83 -8.16 -13.10
C LYS A 238 -4.61 -7.55 -14.27
N ASN A 239 -5.85 -7.98 -14.48
CA ASN A 239 -6.69 -7.47 -15.56
C ASN A 239 -7.37 -6.14 -15.20
N ALA A 240 -7.25 -5.72 -13.94
CA ALA A 240 -7.80 -4.48 -13.41
C ALA A 240 -6.73 -3.67 -12.66
N GLN A 241 -5.47 -3.79 -13.10
CA GLN A 241 -4.36 -3.07 -12.50
C GLN A 241 -4.60 -1.55 -12.65
N LEU A 242 -4.43 -0.80 -11.56
CA LEU A 242 -4.66 0.65 -11.51
C LEU A 242 -6.13 1.08 -11.78
N ALA A 243 -7.08 0.14 -11.79
CA ALA A 243 -8.50 0.44 -12.00
C ALA A 243 -9.24 0.94 -10.75
N GLY A 244 -8.53 1.11 -9.64
CA GLY A 244 -9.09 1.50 -8.35
C GLY A 244 -9.66 0.31 -7.57
N GLY A 245 -9.81 0.51 -6.27
CA GLY A 245 -10.25 -0.54 -5.36
C GLY A 245 -10.41 -0.07 -3.93
N LEU A 246 -11.24 -0.80 -3.17
CA LEU A 246 -11.32 -0.61 -1.73
C LEU A 246 -10.08 -1.23 -1.08
N ILE A 247 -9.34 -0.43 -0.30
CA ILE A 247 -8.22 -0.91 0.51
C ILE A 247 -8.81 -1.72 1.68
N PRO A 248 -8.55 -3.04 1.75
CA PRO A 248 -9.13 -3.88 2.78
C PRO A 248 -8.74 -3.42 4.19
N ILE A 249 -9.67 -3.54 5.13
CA ILE A 249 -9.57 -3.12 6.55
C ILE A 249 -9.43 -1.61 6.77
N GLN A 250 -8.54 -0.92 6.05
CA GLN A 250 -8.38 0.54 6.15
C GLN A 250 -9.63 1.30 5.69
N ARG A 251 -10.53 0.62 4.95
CA ARG A 251 -11.85 1.12 4.51
C ARG A 251 -11.77 2.39 3.65
N TRP A 252 -10.61 2.73 3.12
CA TRP A 252 -10.43 3.78 2.12
C TRP A 252 -10.60 3.22 0.71
N TYR A 253 -11.18 4.01 -0.19
CA TYR A 253 -11.20 3.70 -1.61
C TYR A 253 -10.03 4.39 -2.30
N ALA A 254 -9.16 3.61 -2.93
CA ALA A 254 -8.10 4.10 -3.79
C ALA A 254 -8.68 4.32 -5.20
N PRO A 255 -8.71 5.56 -5.72
CA PRO A 255 -9.26 5.85 -7.04
C PRO A 255 -8.49 5.14 -8.16
N ALA A 256 -9.08 5.02 -9.34
CA ALA A 256 -8.33 4.55 -10.51
C ALA A 256 -7.18 5.54 -10.84
N LEU A 257 -6.00 5.00 -11.18
CA LEU A 257 -4.85 5.78 -11.66
C LEU A 257 -4.66 5.64 -13.17
N ASN A 258 -5.76 5.51 -13.89
CA ASN A 258 -5.78 5.37 -15.33
C ASN A 258 -6.55 6.51 -15.99
N SER A 259 -6.65 6.51 -17.32
CA SER A 259 -7.33 7.56 -18.09
C SER A 259 -8.87 7.50 -18.05
N GLY A 260 -9.48 6.69 -17.18
CA GLY A 260 -10.94 6.49 -17.09
C GLY A 260 -11.74 7.72 -16.64
N ALA A 261 -13.01 7.78 -17.05
CA ALA A 261 -13.84 8.99 -16.95
C ALA A 261 -14.43 9.31 -15.56
N GLU A 262 -14.48 8.38 -14.60
CA GLU A 262 -15.11 8.67 -13.30
C GLU A 262 -14.22 9.54 -12.37
N VAL A 263 -12.93 9.24 -12.28
CA VAL A 263 -11.94 9.92 -11.40
C VAL A 263 -10.52 9.85 -11.97
N GLY A 264 -10.37 9.44 -13.23
CA GLY A 264 -9.08 9.12 -13.80
C GLY A 264 -8.20 10.34 -14.04
N LEU A 265 -6.98 10.07 -14.47
CA LEU A 265 -5.93 11.04 -14.72
C LEU A 265 -5.99 11.64 -16.14
N GLY A 266 -7.08 11.40 -16.89
CA GLY A 266 -7.24 11.82 -18.28
C GLY A 266 -7.10 13.33 -18.48
N ASP A 267 -7.76 14.10 -17.62
CA ASP A 267 -7.78 15.58 -17.69
C ASP A 267 -6.66 16.25 -16.86
N TRP A 268 -5.78 15.46 -16.24
CA TRP A 268 -4.62 16.00 -15.54
C TRP A 268 -3.51 16.28 -16.53
N THR A 269 -2.69 17.31 -16.29
CA THR A 269 -1.38 17.43 -16.95
C THR A 269 -0.33 16.65 -16.15
N ASN A 270 0.83 16.38 -16.78
CA ASN A 270 1.93 15.76 -16.05
C ASN A 270 2.41 16.64 -14.89
N ASP A 271 2.49 17.95 -15.10
CA ASP A 271 2.91 18.92 -14.07
C ASP A 271 1.94 18.96 -12.89
N GLU A 272 0.64 19.00 -13.15
CA GLU A 272 -0.37 18.98 -12.08
C GLU A 272 -0.27 17.70 -11.25
N LEU A 273 -0.10 16.54 -11.89
CA LEU A 273 0.00 15.27 -11.20
C LEU A 273 1.32 15.14 -10.44
N ALA A 274 2.44 15.55 -11.04
CA ALA A 274 3.75 15.55 -10.40
C ALA A 274 3.76 16.45 -9.16
N GLN A 275 3.18 17.65 -9.24
CA GLN A 275 3.04 18.55 -8.10
C GLN A 275 2.12 17.96 -7.03
N PHE A 276 0.97 17.39 -7.41
CA PHE A 276 0.06 16.76 -6.47
C PHE A 276 0.70 15.60 -5.72
N LEU A 277 1.50 14.75 -6.38
CA LEU A 277 2.28 13.69 -5.74
C LEU A 277 3.38 14.26 -4.83
N LYS A 278 4.00 15.39 -5.20
CA LYS A 278 5.06 16.03 -4.41
C LYS A 278 4.54 16.66 -3.12
N THR A 279 3.41 17.36 -3.19
CA THR A 279 2.91 18.23 -2.11
C THR A 279 1.74 17.62 -1.36
N GLY A 280 0.99 16.73 -2.00
CA GLY A 280 -0.27 16.16 -1.52
C GLY A 280 -1.47 17.09 -1.67
N VAL A 281 -1.31 18.27 -2.26
CA VAL A 281 -2.37 19.27 -2.43
C VAL A 281 -2.34 19.88 -3.82
N SER A 282 -3.51 20.30 -4.30
CA SER A 282 -3.69 20.98 -5.57
C SER A 282 -5.00 21.76 -5.56
N VAL A 283 -5.18 22.63 -6.55
CA VAL A 283 -6.46 23.30 -6.81
C VAL A 283 -7.60 22.32 -7.14
N ARG A 284 -7.29 21.07 -7.51
CA ARG A 284 -8.28 20.03 -7.82
C ARG A 284 -8.70 19.21 -6.58
N GLY A 285 -7.91 19.25 -5.51
CA GLY A 285 -8.13 18.42 -4.33
C GLY A 285 -6.85 18.17 -3.53
N ALA A 286 -6.99 17.39 -2.47
CA ALA A 286 -5.91 17.05 -1.55
C ALA A 286 -5.92 15.56 -1.21
N THR A 287 -4.76 14.99 -0.88
CA THR A 287 -4.66 13.63 -0.36
C THR A 287 -5.07 13.60 1.11
N TYR A 288 -5.76 12.52 1.48
CA TYR A 288 -6.13 12.19 2.87
C TYR A 288 -5.87 10.71 3.13
N GLY A 289 -5.78 10.35 4.42
CA GLY A 289 -5.63 8.97 4.84
C GLY A 289 -4.33 8.34 4.32
N PRO A 290 -4.35 7.08 3.84
CA PRO A 290 -3.14 6.36 3.46
C PRO A 290 -2.31 7.07 2.39
N MET A 291 -2.96 7.78 1.46
CA MET A 291 -2.23 8.51 0.43
C MET A 291 -1.49 9.74 0.98
N SER A 292 -1.97 10.34 2.09
CA SER A 292 -1.21 11.38 2.79
C SER A 292 0.05 10.81 3.42
N ASP A 293 -0.02 9.59 3.99
CA ASP A 293 1.16 8.92 4.55
C ASP A 293 2.19 8.61 3.45
N VAL A 294 1.73 8.13 2.29
CA VAL A 294 2.60 7.89 1.11
C VAL A 294 3.28 9.18 0.64
N VAL A 295 2.54 10.30 0.58
CA VAL A 295 3.15 11.59 0.23
C VAL A 295 4.14 12.04 1.31
N PHE A 296 3.78 11.91 2.57
CA PHE A 296 4.57 12.35 3.70
C PHE A 296 5.89 11.57 3.85
N HIS A 297 5.87 10.25 3.66
CA HIS A 297 7.02 9.39 3.87
C HIS A 297 7.84 9.13 2.59
N SER A 298 7.22 9.19 1.41
CA SER A 298 7.82 8.78 0.14
C SER A 298 7.79 9.88 -0.95
N MET A 299 6.63 10.17 -1.55
CA MET A 299 6.57 10.92 -2.82
C MET A 299 7.19 12.31 -2.76
N GLN A 300 7.09 13.00 -1.61
CA GLN A 300 7.68 14.33 -1.45
C GLN A 300 9.22 14.35 -1.56
N TYR A 301 9.89 13.20 -1.49
CA TYR A 301 11.35 13.08 -1.60
C TYR A 301 11.83 12.71 -3.01
N LEU A 302 10.93 12.30 -3.90
CA LEU A 302 11.28 11.98 -5.29
C LEU A 302 11.75 13.23 -6.06
N SER A 303 12.67 13.02 -6.99
CA SER A 303 13.11 14.09 -7.89
C SER A 303 11.97 14.49 -8.84
N GLU A 304 11.98 15.74 -9.31
CA GLU A 304 10.99 16.20 -10.29
C GLU A 304 10.95 15.33 -11.56
N PRO A 305 12.08 14.92 -12.17
CA PRO A 305 12.06 14.03 -13.32
C PRO A 305 11.38 12.67 -13.05
N ASP A 306 11.54 12.11 -11.85
CA ASP A 306 10.90 10.84 -11.49
C ASP A 306 9.40 10.99 -11.26
N LEU A 307 8.96 12.12 -10.69
CA LEU A 307 7.54 12.43 -10.55
C LEU A 307 6.87 12.68 -11.91
N GLN A 308 7.57 13.36 -12.82
CA GLN A 308 7.13 13.52 -14.21
C GLN A 308 7.05 12.17 -14.94
N ALA A 309 8.04 11.30 -14.75
CA ALA A 309 8.03 9.95 -15.29
C ALA A 309 6.83 9.13 -14.78
N ILE A 310 6.56 9.16 -13.47
CA ILE A 310 5.37 8.54 -12.87
C ILE A 310 4.10 9.09 -13.50
N ALA A 311 3.98 10.41 -13.64
CA ALA A 311 2.82 11.04 -14.25
C ALA A 311 2.63 10.63 -15.72
N THR A 312 3.72 10.61 -16.50
CA THR A 312 3.77 10.16 -17.89
C THR A 312 3.27 8.71 -18.02
N TYR A 313 3.72 7.81 -17.16
CA TYR A 313 3.29 6.41 -17.19
C TYR A 313 1.82 6.24 -16.79
N LEU A 314 1.39 6.85 -15.68
CA LEU A 314 0.03 6.69 -15.15
C LEU A 314 -1.04 7.26 -16.11
N ARG A 315 -0.79 8.42 -16.71
CA ARG A 315 -1.71 9.03 -17.67
C ARG A 315 -1.83 8.25 -18.97
N ALA A 316 -0.81 7.48 -19.33
CA ALA A 316 -0.83 6.61 -20.50
C ALA A 316 -1.60 5.29 -20.29
N GLN A 317 -2.05 5.00 -19.06
CA GLN A 317 -2.75 3.74 -18.77
C GLN A 317 -4.16 3.75 -19.36
N PRO A 318 -4.60 2.63 -19.98
CA PRO A 318 -5.92 2.53 -20.55
C PRO A 318 -7.00 2.65 -19.47
N ALA A 319 -8.14 3.23 -19.81
CA ALA A 319 -9.31 3.29 -18.96
C ALA A 319 -9.85 1.88 -18.67
N LEU A 320 -9.38 1.28 -17.59
CA LEU A 320 -9.89 0.02 -17.06
C LEU A 320 -10.87 0.32 -15.93
N VAL A 321 -11.94 -0.47 -15.85
CA VAL A 321 -12.94 -0.38 -14.79
C VAL A 321 -12.73 -1.56 -13.84
N SER A 322 -12.73 -1.30 -12.54
CA SER A 322 -12.58 -2.35 -11.54
C SER A 322 -13.81 -3.27 -11.58
N PRO A 323 -13.64 -4.62 -11.68
CA PRO A 323 -14.75 -5.57 -11.70
C PRO A 323 -15.60 -5.59 -10.43
N GLY A 324 -15.07 -5.03 -9.34
CA GLY A 324 -15.70 -4.96 -8.03
C GLY A 324 -16.45 -3.66 -7.81
N ASP A 325 -17.44 -3.38 -8.67
CA ASP A 325 -18.52 -2.42 -8.39
C ASP A 325 -18.94 -2.60 -6.93
N VAL A 326 -18.50 -1.69 -6.05
CA VAL A 326 -18.91 -1.69 -4.66
C VAL A 326 -20.42 -1.68 -4.68
N GLN A 327 -21.06 -2.70 -4.07
CA GLN A 327 -22.50 -2.91 -4.14
C GLN A 327 -23.22 -1.57 -4.13
N LYS A 328 -23.79 -1.20 -5.28
CA LYS A 328 -24.56 0.02 -5.46
C LYS A 328 -25.81 -0.17 -4.61
N ILE A 329 -25.75 0.25 -3.35
CA ILE A 329 -26.93 0.29 -2.50
C ILE A 329 -27.77 1.43 -3.05
N GLU A 330 -28.75 1.08 -3.87
CA GLU A 330 -29.66 2.04 -4.47
C GLU A 330 -30.48 2.72 -3.37
N VAL A 331 -30.46 4.04 -3.38
CA VAL A 331 -31.30 4.89 -2.55
C VAL A 331 -32.48 5.32 -3.42
N SER A 332 -33.71 5.18 -2.92
CA SER A 332 -34.89 5.60 -3.69
C SER A 332 -34.81 7.11 -4.01
N PRO A 333 -35.35 7.56 -5.16
CA PRO A 333 -35.34 8.98 -5.51
C PRO A 333 -35.96 9.88 -4.43
N GLN A 334 -37.01 9.40 -3.75
CA GLN A 334 -37.67 10.11 -2.66
C GLN A 334 -36.73 10.32 -1.45
N LEU A 335 -36.09 9.24 -1.00
CA LEU A 335 -35.14 9.32 0.12
C LEU A 335 -33.91 10.15 -0.26
N ALA A 336 -33.43 10.04 -1.50
CA ALA A 336 -32.32 10.85 -1.99
C ALA A 336 -32.64 12.36 -1.94
N ALA A 337 -33.85 12.75 -2.35
CA ALA A 337 -34.30 14.14 -2.31
C ALA A 337 -34.43 14.66 -0.86
N GLU A 338 -34.99 13.84 0.04
CA GLU A 338 -35.09 14.15 1.47
C GLU A 338 -33.71 14.36 2.11
N LEU A 339 -32.79 13.41 1.88
CA LEU A 339 -31.40 13.47 2.33
C LEU A 339 -30.69 14.71 1.80
N ALA A 340 -30.86 15.05 0.52
CA ALA A 340 -30.24 16.25 -0.07
C ALA A 340 -30.78 17.55 0.56
N GLN A 341 -32.08 17.63 0.84
CA GLN A 341 -32.69 18.79 1.48
C GLN A 341 -32.20 18.97 2.92
N GLN A 342 -32.23 17.89 3.73
CA GLN A 342 -31.72 17.93 5.10
C GLN A 342 -30.20 18.20 5.12
N GLY A 343 -29.47 17.56 4.21
CA GLY A 343 -28.02 17.67 4.07
C GLY A 343 -27.55 19.09 3.81
N ARG A 344 -28.33 19.89 3.07
CA ARG A 344 -28.06 21.31 2.86
C ARG A 344 -28.03 22.09 4.17
N GLN A 345 -28.98 21.84 5.08
CA GLN A 345 -29.02 22.53 6.37
C GLN A 345 -27.83 22.16 7.24
N ILE A 346 -27.50 20.87 7.28
CA ILE A 346 -26.32 20.37 8.01
C ILE A 346 -25.04 21.00 7.43
N TYR A 347 -24.91 21.06 6.10
CA TYR A 347 -23.79 21.68 5.43
C TYR A 347 -23.58 23.15 5.81
N VAL A 348 -24.66 23.93 5.79
CA VAL A 348 -24.62 25.35 6.17
C VAL A 348 -24.15 25.51 7.62
N ASN A 349 -24.62 24.65 8.51
CA ASN A 349 -24.33 24.75 9.94
C ASN A 349 -22.91 24.28 10.34
N HIS A 350 -22.35 23.31 9.60
CA HIS A 350 -21.14 22.61 10.03
C HIS A 350 -19.96 22.65 9.05
N CYS A 351 -20.21 22.94 7.77
CA CYS A 351 -19.21 22.75 6.71
C CYS A 351 -18.90 24.04 5.95
N ALA A 352 -19.88 24.92 5.81
CA ALA A 352 -19.79 26.10 4.94
C ALA A 352 -18.78 27.16 5.40
N GLU A 353 -18.39 27.17 6.67
CA GLU A 353 -17.36 28.09 7.19
C GLU A 353 -16.02 27.87 6.49
N CYS A 354 -15.61 26.61 6.28
CA CYS A 354 -14.37 26.27 5.58
C CYS A 354 -14.58 26.05 4.07
N HIS A 355 -15.65 25.36 3.68
CA HIS A 355 -15.88 24.97 2.29
C HIS A 355 -16.67 25.99 1.45
N GLN A 356 -17.13 27.08 2.08
CA GLN A 356 -17.98 28.12 1.50
C GLN A 356 -19.37 27.62 1.05
N LEU A 357 -20.37 28.50 1.00
CA LEU A 357 -21.72 28.12 0.54
C LEU A 357 -21.76 27.62 -0.91
N ASN A 358 -20.77 27.99 -1.72
CA ASN A 358 -20.63 27.57 -3.12
C ASN A 358 -19.78 26.30 -3.27
N GLY A 359 -19.31 25.70 -2.18
CA GLY A 359 -18.50 24.47 -2.18
C GLY A 359 -17.11 24.62 -2.78
N ARG A 360 -16.63 25.84 -3.07
CA ARG A 360 -15.32 26.06 -3.71
C ARG A 360 -14.15 26.02 -2.74
N GLY A 361 -14.42 26.08 -1.43
CA GLY A 361 -13.38 26.16 -0.41
C GLY A 361 -12.48 27.38 -0.57
N VAL A 362 -11.24 27.29 -0.08
CA VAL A 362 -10.26 28.39 -0.09
C VAL A 362 -8.91 27.85 -0.52
N GLY A 363 -8.58 28.03 -1.79
CA GLY A 363 -7.31 27.60 -2.38
C GLY A 363 -7.01 26.12 -2.09
N GLU A 364 -5.77 25.84 -1.72
CA GLU A 364 -5.30 24.48 -1.39
C GLU A 364 -5.54 24.09 0.08
N GLN A 365 -5.94 25.05 0.91
CA GLN A 365 -6.15 24.87 2.36
C GLN A 365 -7.46 24.13 2.64
N TYR A 366 -8.54 24.57 1.99
CA TYR A 366 -9.83 23.89 2.01
C TYR A 366 -10.16 23.50 0.58
N PRO A 367 -9.93 22.24 0.18
CA PRO A 367 -10.10 21.83 -1.20
C PRO A 367 -11.55 22.01 -1.66
N PRO A 368 -11.78 22.26 -2.97
CA PRO A 368 -13.12 22.39 -3.49
C PRO A 368 -13.88 21.07 -3.33
N LEU A 369 -15.14 21.17 -2.94
CA LEU A 369 -16.12 20.09 -3.01
C LEU A 369 -16.91 20.15 -4.32
N ALA A 370 -17.13 21.36 -4.83
CA ALA A 370 -17.78 21.62 -6.12
C ALA A 370 -16.87 21.17 -7.28
N GLY A 371 -17.40 20.32 -8.17
CA GLY A 371 -16.68 19.82 -9.34
C GLY A 371 -15.50 18.91 -9.01
N ASN A 372 -15.37 18.44 -7.76
CA ASN A 372 -14.26 17.59 -7.35
C ASN A 372 -14.56 16.12 -7.71
N PRO A 373 -13.76 15.47 -8.60
CA PRO A 373 -14.00 14.09 -8.99
C PRO A 373 -13.96 13.11 -7.82
N SER A 374 -13.18 13.38 -6.78
CA SER A 374 -13.11 12.53 -5.56
C SER A 374 -14.40 12.59 -4.74
N ILE A 375 -15.24 13.63 -4.92
CA ILE A 375 -16.58 13.69 -4.35
C ILE A 375 -17.57 12.93 -5.21
N ALA A 376 -17.44 12.99 -6.54
CA ALA A 376 -18.34 12.33 -7.47
C ALA A 376 -18.09 10.80 -7.58
N MET A 377 -16.89 10.34 -7.22
CA MET A 377 -16.48 8.95 -7.39
C MET A 377 -17.37 7.94 -6.68
N GLN A 378 -17.38 6.72 -7.23
CA GLN A 378 -18.04 5.56 -6.64
C GLN A 378 -17.02 4.53 -6.17
N PRO A 379 -17.18 4.00 -4.93
CA PRO A 379 -18.20 4.34 -3.94
C PRO A 379 -17.97 5.70 -3.26
N GLY A 380 -19.03 6.28 -2.67
CA GLY A 380 -18.93 7.47 -1.82
C GLY A 380 -18.23 7.29 -0.47
N THR A 381 -17.52 6.18 -0.29
CA THR A 381 -16.84 5.78 0.95
C THR A 381 -15.89 6.86 1.47
N ASN A 382 -15.08 7.49 0.62
CA ASN A 382 -14.10 8.47 1.10
C ASN A 382 -14.78 9.72 1.64
N ALA A 383 -15.86 10.20 0.99
CA ALA A 383 -16.63 11.34 1.49
C ALA A 383 -17.28 11.04 2.85
N ILE A 384 -17.85 9.84 3.01
CA ILE A 384 -18.41 9.37 4.29
C ILE A 384 -17.33 9.37 5.38
N ARG A 385 -16.16 8.81 5.06
CA ARG A 385 -15.04 8.73 6.02
C ARG A 385 -14.50 10.10 6.40
N MET A 386 -14.36 11.01 5.43
CA MET A 386 -13.92 12.38 5.72
C MET A 386 -14.87 13.11 6.66
N VAL A 387 -16.19 12.96 6.47
CA VAL A 387 -17.17 13.57 7.38
C VAL A 387 -17.12 12.90 8.77
N LEU A 388 -17.06 11.57 8.84
CA LEU A 388 -17.05 10.87 10.13
C LEU A 388 -15.76 11.13 10.92
N LEU A 389 -14.61 10.92 10.29
CA LEU A 389 -13.32 10.77 10.95
C LEU A 389 -12.42 12.00 10.80
N GLY A 390 -12.76 12.93 9.91
CA GLY A 390 -11.88 14.04 9.58
C GLY A 390 -10.57 13.55 8.96
N GLY A 391 -9.54 14.38 9.03
CA GLY A 391 -8.20 14.01 8.60
C GLY A 391 -7.28 15.20 8.38
N PHE A 392 -6.01 14.91 8.15
CA PHE A 392 -4.98 15.89 7.86
C PHE A 392 -4.46 15.68 6.45
N GLN A 393 -4.22 16.78 5.74
CA GLN A 393 -3.37 16.78 4.56
C GLN A 393 -1.91 16.49 4.98
N PRO A 394 -1.05 16.00 4.09
CA PRO A 394 0.33 15.70 4.45
C PRO A 394 1.14 16.98 4.69
N GLY A 395 1.95 16.97 5.75
CA GLY A 395 2.95 18.02 6.00
C GLY A 395 4.15 17.88 5.06
N THR A 396 4.24 18.73 4.04
CA THR A 396 5.34 18.69 3.06
C THR A 396 6.04 20.04 2.96
N LYS A 397 7.13 20.13 2.19
CA LYS A 397 7.72 21.45 1.85
C LYS A 397 6.74 22.35 1.10
N GLY A 398 5.89 21.77 0.26
CA GLY A 398 4.84 22.48 -0.48
C GLY A 398 3.56 22.74 0.34
N ASN A 399 3.38 22.03 1.45
CA ASN A 399 2.27 22.21 2.39
C ASN A 399 2.77 22.15 3.85
N PRO A 400 3.54 23.16 4.32
CA PRO A 400 4.22 23.10 5.61
C PRO A 400 3.29 23.27 6.82
N ARG A 401 2.05 23.74 6.58
CA ARG A 401 1.03 23.97 7.62
C ARG A 401 -0.32 23.42 7.13
N PRO A 402 -0.46 22.09 7.05
CA PRO A 402 -1.68 21.47 6.56
C PRO A 402 -2.86 21.79 7.48
N TYR A 403 -3.99 22.16 6.89
CA TYR A 403 -5.25 22.27 7.64
C TYR A 403 -5.90 20.90 7.79
N SER A 404 -6.67 20.75 8.87
CA SER A 404 -7.40 19.52 9.16
C SER A 404 -8.89 19.67 8.86
N MET A 405 -9.50 18.60 8.36
CA MET A 405 -10.95 18.43 8.39
C MET A 405 -11.35 17.90 9.78
N PRO A 406 -12.25 18.56 10.53
CA PRO A 406 -12.69 18.07 11.82
C PRO A 406 -13.56 16.80 11.70
N PRO A 407 -13.51 15.88 12.69
CA PRO A 407 -14.37 14.70 12.72
C PRO A 407 -15.79 15.04 13.21
N PHE A 408 -16.82 14.52 12.53
CA PHE A 408 -18.22 14.70 12.92
C PHE A 408 -18.91 13.44 13.45
N ALA A 409 -18.20 12.31 13.60
CA ALA A 409 -18.80 11.05 14.04
C ALA A 409 -19.56 11.15 15.38
N GLN A 410 -19.12 12.02 16.30
CA GLN A 410 -19.77 12.21 17.60
C GLN A 410 -20.93 13.24 17.58
N MET A 411 -21.02 14.06 16.53
CA MET A 411 -22.02 15.13 16.42
C MET A 411 -23.18 14.75 15.50
N LEU A 412 -22.92 13.95 14.47
CA LEU A 412 -23.90 13.59 13.43
C LEU A 412 -24.21 12.09 13.50
N ASN A 413 -25.50 11.74 13.48
CA ASN A 413 -25.93 10.35 13.39
C ASN A 413 -25.82 9.81 11.94
N ASP A 414 -26.11 8.52 11.71
CA ASP A 414 -25.94 7.91 10.38
C ASP A 414 -26.79 8.57 9.29
N HIS A 415 -27.99 9.02 9.66
CA HIS A 415 -28.88 9.72 8.77
C HIS A 415 -28.33 11.10 8.41
N ASP A 416 -27.84 11.85 9.39
CA ASP A 416 -27.28 13.19 9.19
C ASP A 416 -26.03 13.16 8.30
N VAL A 417 -25.16 12.18 8.51
CA VAL A 417 -23.97 11.99 7.67
C VAL A 417 -24.37 11.59 6.25
N ALA A 418 -25.31 10.65 6.10
CA ALA A 418 -25.84 10.28 4.79
C ALA A 418 -26.46 11.49 4.06
N ALA A 419 -27.18 12.34 4.80
CA ALA A 419 -27.81 13.54 4.29
C ALA A 419 -26.76 14.55 3.78
N VAL A 420 -25.80 14.96 4.62
CA VAL A 420 -24.79 15.95 4.24
C VAL A 420 -23.88 15.45 3.12
N VAL A 421 -23.50 14.17 3.13
CA VAL A 421 -22.70 13.57 2.05
C VAL A 421 -23.50 13.51 0.75
N THR A 422 -24.78 13.14 0.81
CA THR A 422 -25.67 13.14 -0.37
C THR A 422 -25.80 14.55 -0.96
N TYR A 423 -26.02 15.56 -0.12
CA TYR A 423 -26.06 16.95 -0.56
C TYR A 423 -24.75 17.37 -1.25
N ILE A 424 -23.60 17.15 -0.62
CA ILE A 424 -22.27 17.50 -1.19
C ILE A 424 -22.06 16.82 -2.55
N ARG A 425 -22.50 15.55 -2.70
CA ARG A 425 -22.37 14.75 -3.92
C ARG A 425 -23.29 15.17 -5.06
N GLN A 426 -24.31 15.99 -4.79
CA GLN A 426 -25.32 16.43 -5.77
C GLN A 426 -25.34 17.96 -5.96
N ALA A 427 -24.65 18.70 -5.10
CA ALA A 427 -24.58 20.16 -5.16
C ALA A 427 -23.53 20.65 -6.17
N TRP A 428 -23.69 21.90 -6.59
CA TRP A 428 -22.71 22.65 -7.41
C TRP A 428 -22.28 21.96 -8.71
N GLY A 429 -23.18 21.19 -9.33
CA GLY A 429 -22.92 20.47 -10.57
C GLY A 429 -22.26 19.10 -10.37
N ASN A 430 -22.06 18.65 -9.14
CA ASN A 430 -21.70 17.27 -8.86
C ASN A 430 -22.86 16.34 -9.25
N ASN A 431 -22.55 15.24 -9.94
CA ASN A 431 -23.54 14.26 -10.37
C ASN A 431 -23.17 12.87 -9.84
N ALA A 432 -23.45 12.62 -8.57
CA ALA A 432 -23.18 11.33 -7.96
C ALA A 432 -24.37 10.78 -7.16
N PRO A 433 -24.58 9.45 -7.17
CA PRO A 433 -25.58 8.79 -6.36
C PRO A 433 -25.53 9.16 -4.87
N ALA A 434 -26.72 9.20 -4.27
CA ALA A 434 -26.92 9.39 -2.85
C ALA A 434 -26.29 8.26 -2.02
N VAL A 435 -26.00 8.57 -0.76
CA VAL A 435 -25.47 7.62 0.21
C VAL A 435 -26.58 7.19 1.16
N SER A 436 -26.70 5.89 1.43
CA SER A 436 -27.67 5.41 2.43
C SER A 436 -27.12 5.50 3.86
N PRO A 437 -27.98 5.74 4.87
CA PRO A 437 -27.57 5.67 6.28
C PRO A 437 -26.95 4.32 6.68
N SER A 438 -27.44 3.21 6.10
CA SER A 438 -26.92 1.87 6.37
C SER A 438 -25.49 1.64 5.85
N VAL A 439 -25.06 2.38 4.81
CA VAL A 439 -23.66 2.39 4.38
C VAL A 439 -22.82 3.15 5.41
N VAL A 440 -23.30 4.29 5.91
CA VAL A 440 -22.57 5.10 6.90
C VAL A 440 -22.28 4.30 8.17
N THR A 441 -23.24 3.52 8.67
CA THR A 441 -23.06 2.67 9.86
C THR A 441 -21.82 1.79 9.75
N ARG A 442 -21.51 1.28 8.55
CA ARG A 442 -20.35 0.40 8.30
C ARG A 442 -19.01 1.12 8.45
N PHE A 443 -18.98 2.45 8.43
CA PHE A 443 -17.76 3.26 8.49
C PHE A 443 -17.59 4.02 9.81
N ARG A 444 -18.55 3.94 10.75
CA ARG A 444 -18.46 4.61 12.06
C ARG A 444 -17.33 4.12 12.94
N GLN A 445 -17.01 2.84 12.87
CA GLN A 445 -15.86 2.29 13.59
C GLN A 445 -14.59 2.71 12.86
N VAL A 446 -13.71 3.39 13.59
CA VAL A 446 -12.30 3.53 13.21
C VAL A 446 -11.76 2.11 13.08
N PRO A 447 -11.21 1.70 11.92
CA PRO A 447 -10.45 0.46 11.87
C PRO A 447 -9.32 0.57 12.90
N GLU A 448 -9.29 -0.35 13.86
CA GLU A 448 -8.22 -0.45 14.86
C GLU A 448 -6.84 -0.62 14.21
#